data_AF-A0A535NBN3-F1
#
_entry.id   AF-A0A535NBN3-F1
#
_cell.length_a   1.000
_cell.length_b   1.000
_cell.length_c   1.000
_cell.angle_alpha   90.00
_cell.angle_beta   90.00
_cell.angle_gamma   90.00
#
_symmetry.space_group_name_H-M   'P 1'
#
loop_
_entity.id
_entity.type
_entity.pdbx_description
1 polymer ?
#
loop_
_entity_poly.entity_id
_entity_poly.type
_entity_poly.pdbx_seq_one_letter_code
_entity_poly.pdbx_strand_id
1 'polypeptide(L)'
;MITSTTPPAADPESRLRPPRYRIAVAVAALVVLALIASSILNYVFLDTIPGRASLYGLLAVALITLGTYILVRAFNRDRATRRNQLIRAGVLIGLGVLLWLLVIDVFLYTQSAGPGVAAVCALACLPTTAFGLLVVRRMDRNHKEPWRLVLVAAAWGAIVATSLVVWGETIWESSAQHALVPGPGLDTSLAFMAGILEELAKGLAVLLLFLVMRNDFDDVVDGIVYGAAVGLGFNFMESVSYMTNLYSIFSPEGQGGIAAGIQWYGRQVLGLFFGHATYTAYIGAGIGIARQLPAMRQKVFAIVAGFIVAIAGHFSWDAWVNLFPIQNTIFGLVEIHLRTLIMTGPFTAGVIALLLFGIRYEGQNLVDQLRKEAATGQGAILADEVPVLASPWRRLRQRLQAFNRAGLPGYFRVSRLQTAQLDLAMERWHRERQEIDTPLEAEQQLRERVIQLRHWIAA
;
A
#
# COMPACT_ATOMS: atom_id res chain seq x y z
N MET A 1 -28.39 -7.03 37.46
CA MET A 1 -27.78 -6.04 36.54
C MET A 1 -26.29 -6.34 36.47
N ILE A 2 -25.85 -7.03 35.42
CA ILE A 2 -24.42 -7.27 35.18
C ILE A 2 -23.92 -6.06 34.40
N THR A 3 -23.30 -5.11 35.10
CA THR A 3 -22.54 -4.04 34.47
C THR A 3 -21.31 -4.66 33.81
N SER A 4 -21.43 -5.00 32.52
CA SER A 4 -20.27 -5.36 31.69
C SER A 4 -19.45 -4.09 31.42
N THR A 5 -18.63 -3.70 32.39
CA THR A 5 -17.60 -2.69 32.16
C THR A 5 -16.53 -3.35 31.32
N THR A 6 -16.56 -3.13 30.00
CA THR A 6 -15.38 -3.37 29.16
C THR A 6 -14.18 -2.69 29.82
N PRO A 7 -13.07 -3.41 30.08
CA PRO A 7 -11.89 -2.78 30.67
C PRO A 7 -11.43 -1.62 29.77
N PRO A 8 -10.93 -0.52 30.36
CA PRO A 8 -10.50 0.64 29.59
C PRO A 8 -9.37 0.25 28.63
N ALA A 9 -9.46 0.73 27.39
CA ALA A 9 -8.36 0.67 26.41
C ALA A 9 -7.16 1.49 26.93
N ALA A 10 -5.95 1.20 26.45
CA ALA A 10 -4.73 1.86 26.93
C ALA A 10 -4.72 3.39 26.71
N ASP A 11 -5.45 3.90 25.71
CA ASP A 11 -5.77 5.32 25.52
C ASP A 11 -7.28 5.47 25.26
N PRO A 12 -8.11 5.74 26.29
CA PRO A 12 -9.55 5.59 26.17
C PRO A 12 -10.23 6.62 25.25
N GLU A 13 -9.67 7.81 25.04
CA GLU A 13 -10.29 8.86 24.23
C GLU A 13 -9.36 10.10 24.14
N SER A 14 -8.37 10.09 23.26
CA SER A 14 -7.67 11.35 22.95
C SER A 14 -8.65 12.31 22.24
N ARG A 15 -8.82 13.53 22.79
CA ARG A 15 -9.74 14.59 22.31
C ARG A 15 -9.57 14.98 20.82
N LEU A 16 -8.53 14.49 20.17
CA LEU A 16 -8.17 14.75 18.76
C LEU A 16 -8.60 13.61 17.81
N ARG A 17 -9.30 12.57 18.30
CA ARG A 17 -9.68 11.37 17.54
C ARG A 17 -11.03 11.54 16.82
N PRO A 18 -11.09 11.49 15.47
CA PRO A 18 -12.33 11.19 14.79
C PRO A 18 -12.65 9.69 15.02
N PRO A 19 -13.89 9.31 15.39
CA PRO A 19 -14.24 7.90 15.55
C PRO A 19 -13.98 7.13 14.26
N ARG A 20 -13.39 5.92 14.33
CA ARG A 20 -13.03 5.07 13.16
C ARG A 20 -14.18 4.95 12.15
N TYR A 21 -15.42 4.90 12.63
CA TYR A 21 -16.63 4.86 11.81
C TYR A 21 -16.93 6.17 11.06
N ARG A 22 -16.65 7.35 11.64
CA ARG A 22 -16.77 8.64 10.94
C ARG A 22 -15.74 8.76 9.83
N ILE A 23 -14.52 8.25 10.04
CA ILE A 23 -13.48 8.21 9.00
C ILE A 23 -13.90 7.26 7.88
N ALA A 24 -14.33 6.03 8.21
CA ALA A 24 -14.80 5.08 7.20
C ALA A 24 -15.99 5.62 6.39
N VAL A 25 -16.93 6.33 7.03
CA VAL A 25 -18.04 7.00 6.35
C VAL A 25 -17.55 8.17 5.50
N ALA A 26 -16.60 8.98 5.97
CA ALA A 26 -16.01 10.07 5.19
C ALA A 26 -15.25 9.55 3.97
N VAL A 27 -14.50 8.45 4.10
CA VAL A 27 -13.84 7.75 2.99
C VAL A 27 -14.87 7.26 1.99
N ALA A 28 -15.91 6.57 2.45
CA ALA A 28 -16.98 6.10 1.57
C ALA A 28 -17.66 7.27 0.85
N ALA A 29 -17.93 8.39 1.54
CA ALA A 29 -18.50 9.59 0.94
C ALA A 29 -17.55 10.23 -0.09
N LEU A 30 -16.25 10.34 0.21
CA LEU A 30 -15.25 10.92 -0.68
C LEU A 30 -15.05 10.05 -1.93
N VAL A 31 -15.07 8.73 -1.77
CA VAL A 31 -15.06 7.76 -2.85
C VAL A 31 -16.32 7.87 -3.71
N VAL A 32 -17.51 8.01 -3.10
CA VAL A 32 -18.77 8.23 -3.84
C VAL A 32 -18.78 9.58 -4.57
N LEU A 33 -18.23 10.64 -3.96
CA LEU A 33 -18.08 11.94 -4.62
C LEU A 33 -17.12 11.86 -5.81
N ALA A 34 -15.99 11.16 -5.65
CA ALA A 34 -15.06 10.89 -6.75
C ALA A 34 -15.73 10.10 -7.88
N LEU A 35 -16.63 9.15 -7.55
CA LEU A 35 -17.43 8.43 -8.54
C LEU A 35 -18.41 9.31 -9.30
N ILE A 36 -19.13 10.19 -8.59
CA ILE A 36 -20.09 11.12 -9.22
C ILE A 36 -19.33 12.08 -10.13
N ALA A 37 -18.22 12.64 -9.65
CA ALA A 37 -17.35 13.50 -10.44
C ALA A 37 -16.82 12.76 -11.68
N SER A 38 -16.25 11.56 -11.51
CA SER A 38 -15.75 10.71 -12.60
C SER A 38 -16.85 10.38 -13.62
N SER A 39 -18.08 10.11 -13.17
CA SER A 39 -19.20 9.80 -14.07
C SER A 39 -19.67 11.02 -14.87
N ILE A 40 -19.74 12.19 -14.23
CA ILE A 40 -20.08 13.45 -14.92
C ILE A 40 -18.99 13.82 -15.91
N LEU A 41 -17.72 13.74 -15.49
CA LEU A 41 -16.59 14.08 -16.35
C LEU A 41 -16.51 13.13 -17.57
N ASN A 42 -16.78 11.84 -17.40
CA ASN A 42 -16.87 10.87 -18.50
C ASN A 42 -17.93 11.27 -19.53
N TYR A 43 -19.10 11.68 -19.06
CA TYR A 43 -20.20 12.10 -19.91
C TYR A 43 -19.90 13.40 -20.66
N VAL A 44 -19.16 14.32 -20.04
CA VAL A 44 -18.92 15.67 -20.60
C VAL A 44 -17.68 15.71 -21.51
N PHE A 45 -16.60 15.02 -21.16
CA PHE A 45 -15.29 15.23 -21.78
C PHE A 45 -14.76 14.06 -22.61
N LEU A 46 -15.15 12.83 -22.30
CA LEU A 46 -14.52 11.67 -22.92
C LEU A 46 -15.36 11.01 -24.01
N ASP A 47 -16.68 11.22 -24.07
CA ASP A 47 -17.63 10.81 -25.16
C ASP A 47 -17.46 9.37 -25.74
N THR A 48 -16.70 8.51 -25.07
CA THR A 48 -16.12 7.27 -25.63
C THR A 48 -16.47 6.04 -24.82
N ILE A 49 -17.10 6.17 -23.65
CA ILE A 49 -17.52 5.00 -22.88
C ILE A 49 -18.77 4.43 -23.55
N PRO A 50 -18.67 3.29 -24.28
CA PRO A 50 -19.80 2.77 -25.03
C PRO A 50 -20.90 2.37 -24.05
N GLY A 51 -22.16 2.39 -24.49
CA GLY A 51 -23.30 1.88 -23.71
C GLY A 51 -23.12 0.44 -23.18
N ARG A 52 -22.11 -0.31 -23.64
CA ARG A 52 -21.70 -1.63 -23.10
C ARG A 52 -21.05 -1.57 -21.70
N ALA A 53 -20.45 -0.45 -21.30
CA ALA A 53 -19.97 -0.27 -19.92
C ALA A 53 -21.12 -0.22 -18.90
N SER A 54 -22.34 0.11 -19.34
CA SER A 54 -23.53 0.10 -18.48
C SER A 54 -23.84 -1.27 -17.89
N LEU A 55 -23.57 -2.36 -18.62
CA LEU A 55 -23.79 -3.74 -18.17
C LEU A 55 -22.85 -4.14 -17.01
N TYR A 56 -21.58 -3.73 -17.06
CA TYR A 56 -20.64 -3.93 -15.95
C TYR A 56 -20.95 -2.98 -14.79
N GLY A 57 -21.46 -1.80 -15.10
CA GLY A 57 -22.04 -0.86 -14.15
C GLY A 57 -23.16 -1.44 -13.31
N LEU A 58 -23.98 -2.35 -13.86
CA LEU A 58 -25.07 -3.01 -13.12
C LEU A 58 -24.57 -3.82 -11.92
N LEU A 59 -23.40 -4.48 -12.02
CA LEU A 59 -22.85 -5.24 -10.90
C LEU A 59 -22.34 -4.30 -9.80
N ALA A 60 -21.69 -3.20 -10.18
CA ALA A 60 -21.29 -2.16 -9.24
C ALA A 60 -22.50 -1.52 -8.55
N VAL A 61 -23.54 -1.18 -9.32
CA VAL A 61 -24.82 -0.66 -8.80
C VAL A 61 -25.49 -1.67 -7.87
N ALA A 62 -25.49 -2.96 -8.21
CA ALA A 62 -26.05 -4.01 -7.35
C ALA A 62 -25.29 -4.12 -6.02
N LEU A 63 -23.95 -4.09 -6.05
CA LEU A 63 -23.11 -4.12 -4.85
C LEU A 63 -23.32 -2.89 -3.96
N ILE A 64 -23.37 -1.69 -4.57
CA ILE A 64 -23.64 -0.42 -3.86
C ILE A 64 -25.05 -0.41 -3.28
N THR A 65 -26.04 -0.89 -4.03
CA THR A 65 -27.44 -0.95 -3.58
C THR A 65 -27.60 -1.93 -2.43
N LEU A 66 -27.01 -3.13 -2.53
CA LEU A 66 -27.04 -4.14 -1.47
C LEU A 66 -26.30 -3.65 -0.21
N GLY A 67 -25.14 -3.02 -0.38
CA GLY A 67 -24.38 -2.44 0.72
C GLY A 67 -25.15 -1.30 1.41
N THR A 68 -25.78 -0.42 0.64
CA THR A 68 -26.64 0.66 1.15
C THR A 68 -27.88 0.10 1.88
N TYR A 69 -28.52 -0.94 1.36
CA TYR A 69 -29.63 -1.61 2.03
C TYR A 69 -29.21 -2.20 3.39
N ILE A 70 -28.04 -2.86 3.45
CA ILE A 70 -27.48 -3.41 4.69
C ILE A 70 -27.10 -2.28 5.66
N LEU A 71 -26.55 -1.16 5.16
CA LEU A 71 -26.21 0.02 5.94
C LEU A 71 -27.44 0.60 6.64
N VAL A 72 -28.52 0.86 5.89
CA VAL A 72 -29.79 1.39 6.42
C VAL A 72 -30.37 0.43 7.45
N ARG A 73 -30.36 -0.88 7.18
CA ARG A 73 -30.90 -1.89 8.08
C ARG A 73 -30.07 -2.08 9.36
N ALA A 74 -28.77 -1.74 9.33
CA ALA A 74 -27.89 -1.84 10.49
C ALA A 74 -28.24 -0.82 11.58
N PHE A 75 -28.81 0.34 11.24
CA PHE A 75 -29.18 1.37 12.21
C PHE A 75 -30.32 0.94 13.16
N ASN A 76 -31.14 -0.03 12.74
CA ASN A 76 -32.27 -0.54 13.53
C ASN A 76 -31.92 -1.80 14.37
N ARG A 77 -30.64 -2.14 14.54
CA ARG A 77 -30.19 -3.36 15.24
C ARG A 77 -29.31 -3.07 16.47
N ASP A 78 -29.25 -4.06 17.36
CA ASP A 78 -28.38 -4.04 18.55
C ASP A 78 -26.92 -3.74 18.22
N ARG A 79 -26.21 -3.11 19.16
CA ARG A 79 -24.82 -2.64 18.99
C ARG A 79 -23.87 -3.69 18.40
N ALA A 80 -23.96 -4.94 18.83
CA ALA A 80 -23.07 -6.02 18.41
C ALA A 80 -23.34 -6.47 16.96
N THR A 81 -24.60 -6.63 16.56
CA THR A 81 -25.00 -6.98 15.19
C THR A 81 -24.84 -5.79 14.23
N ARG A 82 -25.06 -4.56 14.71
CA ARG A 82 -24.84 -3.33 13.95
C ARG A 82 -23.40 -3.22 13.45
N ARG A 83 -22.40 -3.48 14.30
CA ARG A 83 -20.97 -3.42 13.91
C ARG A 83 -20.67 -4.31 12.70
N ASN A 84 -21.07 -5.57 12.76
CA ASN A 84 -20.78 -6.55 11.70
C ASN A 84 -21.52 -6.20 10.40
N GLN A 85 -22.73 -5.64 10.49
CA GLN A 85 -23.50 -5.21 9.31
C GLN A 85 -22.93 -3.94 8.69
N LEU A 86 -22.46 -2.97 9.48
CA LEU A 86 -21.76 -1.78 8.98
C LEU A 86 -20.48 -2.15 8.23
N ILE A 87 -19.70 -3.12 8.73
CA ILE A 87 -18.51 -3.64 8.04
C ILE A 87 -18.90 -4.28 6.71
N ARG A 88 -19.91 -5.17 6.70
CA ARG A 88 -20.40 -5.80 5.46
C ARG A 88 -20.89 -4.78 4.45
N ALA A 89 -21.65 -3.79 4.88
CA ALA A 89 -22.12 -2.70 4.04
C ALA A 89 -20.96 -1.90 3.43
N GLY A 90 -19.98 -1.50 4.25
CA GLY A 90 -18.81 -0.77 3.79
C GLY A 90 -17.97 -1.57 2.79
N VAL A 91 -17.78 -2.88 3.03
CA VAL A 91 -17.07 -3.77 2.10
C VAL A 91 -17.82 -3.88 0.77
N LEU A 92 -19.14 -4.07 0.78
CA LEU A 92 -19.91 -4.19 -0.46
C LEU A 92 -19.92 -2.88 -1.27
N ILE A 93 -20.10 -1.74 -0.61
CA ILE A 93 -20.02 -0.43 -1.26
C ILE A 93 -18.61 -0.22 -1.84
N GLY A 94 -17.57 -0.49 -1.05
CA GLY A 94 -16.18 -0.37 -1.51
C GLY A 94 -15.85 -1.26 -2.71
N LEU A 95 -16.31 -2.53 -2.69
CA LEU A 95 -16.15 -3.44 -3.83
C LEU A 95 -16.91 -2.96 -5.07
N GLY A 96 -18.13 -2.43 -4.89
CA GLY A 96 -18.91 -1.86 -5.99
C GLY A 96 -18.21 -0.66 -6.62
N VAL A 97 -17.64 0.23 -5.81
CA VAL A 97 -16.84 1.37 -6.29
C VAL A 97 -15.59 0.89 -7.03
N LEU A 98 -14.80 0.01 -6.41
CA LEU A 98 -13.57 -0.49 -7.02
C LEU A 98 -13.85 -1.17 -8.36
N LEU A 99 -14.95 -1.91 -8.46
CA LEU A 99 -15.37 -2.52 -9.71
C LEU A 99 -15.74 -1.47 -10.76
N TRP A 100 -16.49 -0.43 -10.39
CA TRP A 100 -16.86 0.64 -11.32
C TRP A 100 -15.63 1.36 -11.88
N LEU A 101 -14.69 1.73 -11.00
CA LEU A 101 -13.43 2.37 -11.39
C LEU A 101 -12.59 1.44 -12.26
N LEU A 102 -12.46 0.16 -11.89
CA LEU A 102 -11.74 -0.83 -12.67
C LEU A 102 -12.32 -0.98 -14.09
N VAL A 103 -13.64 -0.95 -14.24
CA VAL A 103 -14.29 -1.01 -15.56
C VAL A 103 -13.89 0.20 -16.40
N ILE A 104 -13.95 1.40 -15.83
CA ILE A 104 -13.53 2.64 -16.51
C ILE A 104 -12.06 2.53 -16.93
N ASP A 105 -11.17 2.17 -16.00
CA ASP A 105 -9.74 2.00 -16.27
C ASP A 105 -9.49 0.98 -17.38
N VAL A 106 -10.13 -0.19 -17.32
CA VAL A 106 -10.01 -1.21 -18.38
C VAL A 106 -10.46 -0.64 -19.72
N PHE A 107 -11.59 0.07 -19.79
CA PHE A 107 -12.01 0.69 -21.05
C PHE A 107 -10.96 1.69 -21.54
N LEU A 108 -10.57 2.66 -20.71
CA LEU A 108 -9.60 3.70 -21.06
C LEU A 108 -8.27 3.10 -21.56
N TYR A 109 -7.72 2.14 -20.83
CA TYR A 109 -6.43 1.52 -21.15
C TYR A 109 -6.50 0.48 -22.27
N THR A 110 -7.69 0.00 -22.64
CA THR A 110 -7.87 -0.90 -23.79
C THR A 110 -8.19 -0.17 -25.08
N GLN A 111 -8.57 1.11 -25.05
CA GLN A 111 -8.96 1.86 -26.27
C GLN A 111 -7.82 1.93 -27.31
N SER A 112 -6.56 1.96 -26.87
CA SER A 112 -5.41 2.13 -27.76
C SER A 112 -5.16 0.90 -28.64
N ALA A 113 -5.02 -0.29 -28.06
CA ALA A 113 -4.61 -1.51 -28.76
C ALA A 113 -5.65 -2.65 -28.72
N GLY A 114 -6.80 -2.41 -28.09
CA GLY A 114 -7.86 -3.39 -27.91
C GLY A 114 -7.67 -4.32 -26.70
N PRO A 115 -8.74 -5.04 -26.30
CA PRO A 115 -8.77 -5.81 -25.06
C PRO A 115 -7.81 -7.01 -25.03
N GLY A 116 -7.54 -7.61 -26.18
CA GLY A 116 -6.62 -8.75 -26.29
C GLY A 116 -5.18 -8.35 -25.95
N VAL A 117 -4.70 -7.24 -26.53
CA VAL A 117 -3.34 -6.74 -26.28
C VAL A 117 -3.19 -6.27 -24.84
N ALA A 118 -4.17 -5.54 -24.32
CA ALA A 118 -4.16 -5.11 -22.93
C ALA A 118 -4.12 -6.30 -21.95
N ALA A 119 -4.86 -7.37 -22.23
CA ALA A 119 -4.81 -8.59 -21.43
C ALA A 119 -3.41 -9.23 -21.44
N VAL A 120 -2.75 -9.30 -22.61
CA VAL A 120 -1.36 -9.79 -22.71
C VAL A 120 -0.40 -8.89 -21.93
N CYS A 121 -0.53 -7.57 -22.04
CA CYS A 121 0.29 -6.61 -21.30
C CYS A 121 0.11 -6.77 -19.78
N ALA A 122 -1.14 -6.89 -19.30
CA ALA A 122 -1.44 -7.13 -17.90
C ALA A 122 -0.86 -8.46 -17.39
N LEU A 123 -1.01 -9.54 -18.18
CA LEU A 123 -0.43 -10.84 -17.85
C LEU A 123 1.10 -10.80 -17.82
N ALA A 124 1.75 -9.98 -18.64
CA ALA A 124 3.19 -9.79 -18.60
C ALA A 124 3.66 -9.01 -17.36
N CYS A 125 2.89 -8.01 -16.89
CA CYS A 125 3.22 -7.23 -15.69
C CYS A 125 2.93 -7.98 -14.38
N LEU A 126 1.97 -8.90 -14.36
CA LEU A 126 1.50 -9.56 -13.14
C LEU A 126 2.63 -10.28 -12.36
N PRO A 127 3.51 -11.10 -12.98
CA PRO A 127 4.57 -11.79 -12.25
C PRO A 127 5.56 -10.85 -11.56
N THR A 128 5.98 -9.78 -12.24
CA THR A 128 6.95 -8.81 -11.69
C THR A 128 6.33 -7.96 -10.60
N THR A 129 5.07 -7.54 -10.75
CA THR A 129 4.34 -6.84 -9.67
C THR A 129 4.09 -7.76 -8.47
N ALA A 130 3.70 -9.02 -8.69
CA ALA A 130 3.53 -9.99 -7.60
C ALA A 130 4.85 -10.26 -6.87
N PHE A 131 5.96 -10.36 -7.61
CA PHE A 131 7.30 -10.43 -7.03
C PHE A 131 7.62 -9.17 -6.22
N GLY A 132 7.32 -7.98 -6.75
CA GLY A 132 7.46 -6.70 -6.05
C GLY A 132 6.76 -6.70 -4.69
N LEU A 133 5.48 -7.05 -4.68
CA LEU A 133 4.68 -7.12 -3.45
C LEU A 133 5.21 -8.17 -2.46
N LEU A 134 5.69 -9.31 -2.98
CA LEU A 134 6.35 -10.33 -2.16
C LEU A 134 7.63 -9.79 -1.51
N VAL A 135 8.47 -9.06 -2.25
CA VAL A 135 9.70 -8.47 -1.72
C VAL A 135 9.39 -7.42 -0.68
N VAL A 136 8.52 -6.45 -1.00
CA VAL A 136 8.14 -5.35 -0.09
C VAL A 136 7.59 -5.90 1.22
N ARG A 137 6.64 -6.84 1.15
CA ARG A 137 6.08 -7.47 2.36
C ARG A 137 7.13 -8.22 3.21
N ARG A 138 8.21 -8.70 2.59
CA ARG A 138 9.30 -9.41 3.28
C ARG A 138 10.39 -8.47 3.81
N MET A 139 10.29 -7.16 3.53
CA MET A 139 11.19 -6.16 4.09
C MET A 139 11.00 -6.05 5.61
N ASP A 140 9.77 -6.16 6.09
CA ASP A 140 9.53 -6.39 7.51
C ASP A 140 9.87 -7.85 7.89
N ARG A 141 10.91 -7.98 8.72
CA ARG A 141 11.48 -9.26 9.15
C ARG A 141 10.91 -9.75 10.47
N ASN A 142 10.31 -8.85 11.26
CA ASN A 142 9.92 -9.09 12.64
C ASN A 142 8.41 -9.22 12.75
N HIS A 143 7.66 -8.36 12.07
CA HIS A 143 6.20 -8.37 12.03
C HIS A 143 5.70 -8.32 10.58
N LYS A 144 5.26 -9.45 10.03
CA LYS A 144 4.88 -9.47 8.62
C LYS A 144 3.48 -8.90 8.43
N GLU A 145 3.40 -7.81 7.70
CA GLU A 145 2.14 -7.18 7.35
C GLU A 145 1.11 -8.15 6.74
N PRO A 146 -0.18 -8.05 7.10
CA PRO A 146 -1.19 -8.97 6.62
C PRO A 146 -1.42 -8.75 5.12
N TRP A 147 -1.40 -9.83 4.34
CA TRP A 147 -1.58 -9.78 2.88
C TRP A 147 -2.82 -9.01 2.45
N ARG A 148 -3.91 -9.08 3.23
CA ARG A 148 -5.14 -8.31 2.96
C ARG A 148 -4.87 -6.82 2.83
N LEU A 149 -4.02 -6.24 3.67
CA LEU A 149 -3.75 -4.80 3.66
C LEU A 149 -2.78 -4.43 2.53
N VAL A 150 -1.74 -5.25 2.32
CA VAL A 150 -0.81 -5.08 1.18
C VAL A 150 -1.54 -5.15 -0.16
N LEU A 151 -2.47 -6.09 -0.32
CA LEU A 151 -3.26 -6.24 -1.54
C LEU A 151 -4.29 -5.11 -1.70
N VAL A 152 -4.90 -4.61 -0.60
CA VAL A 152 -5.78 -3.44 -0.66
C VAL A 152 -5.00 -2.18 -1.04
N ALA A 153 -3.79 -2.00 -0.50
CA ALA A 153 -2.88 -0.92 -0.86
C ALA A 153 -2.53 -0.96 -2.35
N ALA A 154 -2.11 -2.12 -2.85
CA ALA A 154 -1.82 -2.32 -4.27
C ALA A 154 -3.06 -2.12 -5.16
N ALA A 155 -4.23 -2.62 -4.76
CA ALA A 155 -5.47 -2.44 -5.50
C ALA A 155 -5.90 -0.96 -5.54
N TRP A 156 -5.68 -0.19 -4.48
CA TRP A 156 -5.89 1.26 -4.51
C TRP A 156 -4.99 1.92 -5.54
N GLY A 157 -3.69 1.60 -5.53
CA GLY A 157 -2.74 2.14 -6.50
C GLY A 157 -3.13 1.82 -7.94
N ALA A 158 -3.52 0.57 -8.20
CA ALA A 158 -3.81 0.06 -9.54
C ALA A 158 -5.17 0.48 -10.12
N ILE A 159 -6.08 0.98 -9.29
CA ILE A 159 -7.48 1.25 -9.69
C ILE A 159 -7.88 2.66 -9.28
N VAL A 160 -7.83 2.97 -7.98
CA VAL A 160 -8.35 4.24 -7.49
C VAL A 160 -7.42 5.39 -7.88
N ALA A 161 -6.12 5.22 -7.62
CA ALA A 161 -5.15 6.27 -7.90
C ALA A 161 -5.02 6.51 -9.42
N THR A 162 -4.94 5.45 -10.23
CA THR A 162 -4.93 5.56 -11.70
C THR A 162 -6.17 6.27 -12.24
N SER A 163 -7.39 5.88 -11.82
CA SER A 163 -8.61 6.58 -12.22
C SER A 163 -8.59 8.07 -11.85
N LEU A 164 -8.16 8.41 -10.63
CA LEU A 164 -8.12 9.81 -10.16
C LEU A 164 -7.12 10.65 -10.96
N VAL A 165 -5.97 10.06 -11.29
CA VAL A 165 -4.89 10.72 -12.03
C VAL A 165 -5.31 11.01 -13.45
N VAL A 166 -5.89 10.04 -14.16
CA VAL A 166 -6.36 10.25 -15.53
C VAL A 166 -7.25 11.49 -15.63
N TRP A 167 -8.13 11.70 -14.65
CA TRP A 167 -8.96 12.90 -14.60
C TRP A 167 -8.19 14.17 -14.29
N GLY A 168 -7.38 14.14 -13.24
CA GLY A 168 -6.60 15.30 -12.83
C GLY A 168 -5.70 15.79 -13.96
N GLU A 169 -5.02 14.86 -14.63
CA GLU A 169 -4.14 15.14 -15.75
C GLU A 169 -4.90 15.60 -16.99
N THR A 170 -6.00 14.95 -17.36
CA THR A 170 -6.82 15.38 -18.53
C THR A 170 -7.33 16.81 -18.35
N ILE A 171 -7.84 17.15 -17.15
CA ILE A 171 -8.33 18.50 -16.84
C ILE A 171 -7.17 19.51 -16.86
N TRP A 172 -6.03 19.13 -16.28
CA TRP A 172 -4.86 19.99 -16.24
C TRP A 172 -4.28 20.22 -17.64
N GLU A 173 -4.09 19.17 -18.42
CA GLU A 173 -3.58 19.22 -19.79
C GLU A 173 -4.47 20.11 -20.66
N SER A 174 -5.79 19.92 -20.60
CA SER A 174 -6.74 20.79 -21.30
C SER A 174 -6.53 22.25 -20.88
N SER A 175 -6.43 22.55 -19.59
CA SER A 175 -6.24 23.93 -19.12
C SER A 175 -4.88 24.52 -19.50
N ALA A 176 -3.82 23.73 -19.39
CA ALA A 176 -2.44 24.13 -19.64
C ALA A 176 -2.18 24.37 -21.12
N GLN A 177 -2.74 23.55 -22.01
CA GLN A 177 -2.66 23.73 -23.46
C GLN A 177 -3.33 25.04 -23.93
N HIS A 178 -4.34 25.53 -23.21
CA HIS A 178 -4.96 26.83 -23.49
C HIS A 178 -4.18 28.02 -22.91
N ALA A 179 -3.43 27.82 -21.82
CA ALA A 179 -2.76 28.88 -21.07
C ALA A 179 -1.28 29.05 -21.42
N LEU A 180 -0.62 28.00 -21.91
CA LEU A 180 0.82 27.95 -22.16
C LEU A 180 1.12 27.67 -23.63
N VAL A 181 2.22 28.24 -24.12
CA VAL A 181 2.74 27.95 -25.47
C VAL A 181 3.45 26.58 -25.44
N PRO A 182 3.28 25.73 -26.48
CA PRO A 182 4.02 24.48 -26.61
C PRO A 182 5.54 24.69 -26.48
N GLY A 183 6.18 23.84 -25.68
CA GLY A 183 7.61 23.89 -25.41
C GLY A 183 7.97 23.57 -23.95
N PRO A 184 9.22 23.81 -23.53
CA PRO A 184 9.76 23.32 -22.26
C PRO A 184 8.97 23.76 -21.02
N GLY A 185 8.31 24.92 -21.06
CA GLY A 185 7.46 25.41 -19.97
C GLY A 185 6.19 24.58 -19.80
N LEU A 186 5.54 24.17 -20.90
CA LEU A 186 4.40 23.27 -20.87
C LEU A 186 4.84 21.88 -20.39
N ASP A 187 5.93 21.33 -20.93
CA ASP A 187 6.44 20.00 -20.57
C ASP A 187 6.80 19.92 -19.07
N THR A 188 7.46 20.96 -18.55
CA THR A 188 7.79 21.06 -17.13
C THR A 188 6.52 21.18 -16.27
N SER A 189 5.53 21.92 -16.74
CA SER A 189 4.24 22.06 -16.03
C SER A 189 3.48 20.74 -15.97
N LEU A 190 3.49 19.96 -17.06
CA LEU A 190 2.83 18.65 -17.13
C LEU A 190 3.55 17.66 -16.21
N ALA A 191 4.88 17.57 -16.29
CA ALA A 191 5.70 16.73 -15.40
C ALA A 191 5.48 17.06 -13.91
N PHE A 192 5.40 18.36 -13.57
CA PHE A 192 5.22 18.77 -12.19
C PHE A 192 3.81 18.43 -11.67
N MET A 193 2.78 18.64 -12.49
CA MET A 193 1.41 18.29 -12.09
C MET A 193 1.18 16.78 -12.05
N ALA A 194 1.76 16.00 -12.96
CA ALA A 194 1.76 14.54 -12.90
C ALA A 194 2.32 14.09 -11.54
N GLY A 195 3.52 14.56 -11.19
CA GLY A 195 4.14 14.35 -9.89
C GLY A 195 3.22 14.62 -8.70
N ILE A 196 2.53 15.77 -8.69
CA ILE A 196 1.61 16.15 -7.61
C ILE A 196 0.36 15.27 -7.59
N LEU A 197 -0.36 15.19 -8.71
CA LEU A 197 -1.67 14.53 -8.77
C LEU A 197 -1.54 13.05 -8.47
N GLU A 198 -0.52 12.42 -9.04
CA GLU A 198 -0.22 11.01 -8.82
C GLU A 198 0.14 10.70 -7.37
N GLU A 199 1.13 11.41 -6.81
CA GLU A 199 1.60 11.10 -5.46
C GLU A 199 0.55 11.49 -4.40
N LEU A 200 -0.30 12.50 -4.65
CA LEU A 200 -1.46 12.79 -3.79
C LEU A 200 -2.50 11.67 -3.83
N ALA A 201 -2.86 11.18 -5.02
CA ALA A 201 -3.85 10.10 -5.17
C ALA A 201 -3.38 8.79 -4.53
N LYS A 202 -2.08 8.47 -4.66
CA LYS A 202 -1.43 7.31 -4.01
C LYS A 202 -1.30 7.53 -2.50
N GLY A 203 -0.82 8.69 -2.08
CA GLY A 203 -0.61 9.03 -0.67
C GLY A 203 -1.89 9.07 0.15
N LEU A 204 -3.04 9.39 -0.48
CA LEU A 204 -4.35 9.28 0.16
C LEU A 204 -4.61 7.84 0.64
N ALA A 205 -4.24 6.81 -0.13
CA ALA A 205 -4.39 5.42 0.29
C ALA A 205 -3.65 5.13 1.60
N VAL A 206 -2.39 5.57 1.67
CA VAL A 206 -1.52 5.37 2.83
C VAL A 206 -2.07 6.10 4.04
N LEU A 207 -2.52 7.35 3.86
CA LEU A 207 -3.14 8.12 4.92
C LEU A 207 -4.43 7.45 5.43
N LEU A 208 -5.25 6.91 4.53
CA LEU A 208 -6.47 6.20 4.91
C LEU A 208 -6.19 4.88 5.62
N LEU A 209 -5.20 4.10 5.17
CA LEU A 209 -4.73 2.91 5.89
C LEU A 209 -4.24 3.28 7.29
N PHE A 210 -3.42 4.33 7.42
CA PHE A 210 -2.99 4.84 8.71
C PHE A 210 -4.15 5.30 9.59
N LEU A 211 -5.19 5.93 9.03
CA LEU A 211 -6.32 6.42 9.83
C LEU A 211 -7.28 5.31 10.26
N VAL A 212 -7.47 4.28 9.44
CA VAL A 212 -8.48 3.23 9.63
C VAL A 212 -7.89 1.96 10.26
N MET A 213 -6.71 1.53 9.81
CA MET A 213 -6.02 0.30 10.22
C MET A 213 -4.86 0.60 11.15
N ARG A 214 -5.10 1.48 12.13
CA ARG A 214 -4.06 1.94 13.08
C ARG A 214 -3.38 0.81 13.84
N ASN A 215 -4.01 -0.33 14.05
CA ASN A 215 -3.39 -1.42 14.82
C ASN A 215 -2.45 -2.29 13.98
N ASP A 216 -2.41 -2.07 12.66
CA ASP A 216 -1.57 -2.79 11.71
C ASP A 216 -0.65 -1.79 10.95
N PHE A 217 -0.45 -0.57 11.48
CA PHE A 217 0.41 0.46 10.85
C PHE A 217 1.04 1.25 11.97
N ASP A 218 2.17 0.80 12.49
CA ASP A 218 2.70 1.24 13.77
C ASP A 218 4.04 1.97 13.69
N ASP A 219 4.74 1.81 12.56
CA ASP A 219 6.05 2.42 12.39
C ASP A 219 6.39 2.86 10.95
N VAL A 220 7.66 3.24 10.78
CA VAL A 220 8.24 3.70 9.51
C VAL A 220 8.34 2.55 8.51
N VAL A 221 8.60 1.32 8.96
CA VAL A 221 8.74 0.14 8.12
C VAL A 221 7.38 -0.21 7.52
N ASP A 222 6.33 -0.24 8.33
CA ASP A 222 4.94 -0.45 7.87
C ASP A 222 4.55 0.61 6.84
N GLY A 223 4.85 1.88 7.14
CA GLY A 223 4.63 2.98 6.23
C GLY A 223 5.29 2.77 4.87
N ILE A 224 6.58 2.41 4.86
CA ILE A 224 7.32 2.10 3.64
C ILE A 224 6.70 0.92 2.89
N VAL A 225 6.31 -0.15 3.61
CA VAL A 225 5.69 -1.35 3.03
C VAL A 225 4.38 -1.02 2.35
N TYR A 226 3.48 -0.30 3.03
CA TYR A 226 2.20 0.09 2.46
C TYR A 226 2.36 1.12 1.33
N GLY A 227 3.22 2.11 1.50
CA GLY A 227 3.51 3.10 0.45
C GLY A 227 4.05 2.45 -0.81
N ALA A 228 5.05 1.57 -0.69
CA ALA A 228 5.60 0.83 -1.83
C ALA A 228 4.56 -0.11 -2.46
N ALA A 229 3.68 -0.73 -1.67
CA ALA A 229 2.61 -1.57 -2.21
C ALA A 229 1.62 -0.76 -3.07
N VAL A 230 1.22 0.45 -2.63
CA VAL A 230 0.41 1.38 -3.44
C VAL A 230 1.15 1.74 -4.73
N GLY A 231 2.41 2.14 -4.63
CA GLY A 231 3.23 2.51 -5.79
C GLY A 231 3.40 1.37 -6.81
N LEU A 232 3.58 0.13 -6.34
CA LEU A 232 3.65 -1.06 -7.20
C LEU A 232 2.33 -1.36 -7.91
N GLY A 233 1.21 -1.14 -7.23
CA GLY A 233 -0.12 -1.24 -7.82
C GLY A 233 -0.32 -0.20 -8.94
N PHE A 234 0.04 1.05 -8.67
CA PHE A 234 -0.01 2.11 -9.66
C PHE A 234 0.88 1.80 -10.87
N ASN A 235 2.14 1.42 -10.63
CA ASN A 235 3.08 1.01 -11.68
C ASN A 235 2.55 -0.12 -12.55
N PHE A 236 1.83 -1.09 -11.96
CA PHE A 236 1.23 -2.19 -12.73
C PHE A 236 0.25 -1.67 -13.78
N MET A 237 -0.73 -0.88 -13.37
CA MET A 237 -1.79 -0.42 -14.27
C MET A 237 -1.25 0.59 -15.30
N GLU A 238 -0.40 1.51 -14.84
CA GLU A 238 0.24 2.48 -15.71
C GLU A 238 1.14 1.80 -16.76
N SER A 239 1.87 0.74 -16.38
CA SER A 239 2.66 -0.03 -17.34
C SER A 239 1.81 -0.67 -18.42
N VAL A 240 0.62 -1.18 -18.08
CA VAL A 240 -0.33 -1.71 -19.08
C VAL A 240 -0.76 -0.59 -20.05
N SER A 241 -1.05 0.60 -19.55
CA SER A 241 -1.39 1.77 -20.37
C SER A 241 -0.25 2.12 -21.35
N TYR A 242 0.98 2.27 -20.88
CA TYR A 242 2.12 2.61 -21.73
C TYR A 242 2.45 1.51 -22.74
N MET A 243 2.38 0.24 -22.34
CA MET A 243 2.62 -0.89 -23.23
C MET A 243 1.57 -0.95 -24.36
N THR A 244 0.29 -0.77 -24.03
CA THR A 244 -0.79 -0.77 -25.04
C THR A 244 -0.72 0.44 -25.96
N ASN A 245 -0.42 1.62 -25.42
CA ASN A 245 -0.25 2.84 -26.21
C ASN A 245 0.89 2.68 -27.23
N LEU A 246 2.09 2.27 -26.79
CA LEU A 246 3.20 2.08 -27.73
C LEU A 246 2.98 0.89 -28.67
N TYR A 247 2.32 -0.18 -28.22
CA TYR A 247 1.91 -1.25 -29.14
C TYR A 247 1.09 -0.69 -30.30
N SER A 248 0.08 0.14 -30.00
CA SER A 248 -0.79 0.73 -31.01
C SER A 248 -0.03 1.63 -31.97
N ILE A 249 0.86 2.49 -31.46
CA ILE A 249 1.62 3.43 -32.27
C ILE A 249 2.54 2.70 -33.27
N PHE A 250 3.19 1.62 -32.84
CA PHE A 250 4.18 0.89 -33.64
C PHE A 250 3.63 -0.36 -34.34
N SER A 251 2.33 -0.65 -34.19
CA SER A 251 1.66 -1.77 -34.86
C SER A 251 1.65 -1.65 -36.38
N PRO A 252 1.44 -0.47 -37.00
CA PRO A 252 1.46 -0.31 -38.46
C PRO A 252 2.79 -0.72 -39.10
N GLU A 253 3.91 -0.55 -38.40
CA GLU A 253 5.25 -0.97 -38.83
C GLU A 253 5.59 -2.42 -38.46
N GLY A 254 4.64 -3.16 -37.87
CA GLY A 254 4.85 -4.52 -37.37
C GLY A 254 5.74 -4.60 -36.12
N GLN A 255 5.97 -3.48 -35.43
CA GLN A 255 6.87 -3.38 -34.28
C GLN A 255 6.16 -3.23 -32.93
N GLY A 256 4.82 -3.23 -32.90
CA GLY A 256 4.03 -3.02 -31.68
C GLY A 256 4.43 -3.93 -30.50
N GLY A 257 4.66 -5.22 -30.76
CA GLY A 257 5.10 -6.16 -29.72
C GLY A 257 6.48 -5.84 -29.14
N ILE A 258 7.41 -5.38 -29.98
CA ILE A 258 8.76 -4.95 -29.55
C ILE A 258 8.65 -3.68 -28.70
N ALA A 259 7.88 -2.70 -29.15
CA ALA A 259 7.67 -1.44 -28.43
C ALA A 259 7.05 -1.66 -27.04
N ALA A 260 6.03 -2.52 -26.94
CA ALA A 260 5.46 -2.94 -25.67
C ALA A 260 6.48 -3.67 -24.77
N GLY A 261 7.32 -4.53 -25.35
CA GLY A 261 8.38 -5.24 -24.63
C GLY A 261 9.44 -4.30 -24.03
N ILE A 262 9.82 -3.25 -24.77
CA ILE A 262 10.75 -2.23 -24.27
C ILE A 262 10.14 -1.46 -23.09
N GLN A 263 8.86 -1.10 -23.16
CA GLN A 263 8.15 -0.45 -22.04
C GLN A 263 8.04 -1.35 -20.82
N TRP A 264 7.71 -2.63 -21.04
CA TRP A 264 7.70 -3.61 -19.96
C TRP A 264 9.09 -3.70 -19.29
N TYR A 265 10.17 -3.76 -20.07
CA TYR A 265 11.52 -3.79 -19.50
C TYR A 265 11.84 -2.54 -18.68
N GLY A 266 11.58 -1.36 -19.25
CA GLY A 266 11.83 -0.08 -18.58
C GLY A 266 11.06 0.06 -17.27
N ARG A 267 9.78 -0.31 -17.24
CA ARG A 267 8.89 -0.08 -16.09
C ARG A 267 8.85 -1.24 -15.09
N GLN A 268 8.82 -2.48 -15.57
CA GLN A 268 8.65 -3.68 -14.73
C GLN A 268 9.96 -4.38 -14.34
N VAL A 269 11.08 -4.07 -15.02
CA VAL A 269 12.40 -4.62 -14.67
C VAL A 269 13.28 -3.53 -14.04
N LEU A 270 13.52 -2.43 -14.76
CA LEU A 270 14.35 -1.34 -14.25
C LEU A 270 13.62 -0.45 -13.24
N GLY A 271 12.42 -0.01 -13.60
CA GLY A 271 11.62 0.95 -12.83
C GLY A 271 10.89 0.37 -11.62
N LEU A 272 10.76 -0.96 -11.49
CA LEU A 272 9.85 -1.61 -10.53
C LEU A 272 10.02 -1.11 -9.09
N PHE A 273 11.26 -0.96 -8.64
CA PHE A 273 11.59 -0.42 -7.32
C PHE A 273 12.18 1.00 -7.38
N PHE A 274 12.46 1.52 -8.57
CA PHE A 274 13.13 2.80 -8.77
C PHE A 274 12.18 3.95 -9.17
N GLY A 275 10.91 3.66 -9.42
CA GLY A 275 9.88 4.68 -9.68
C GLY A 275 8.86 4.77 -8.53
N HIS A 276 7.59 4.61 -8.88
CA HIS A 276 6.41 4.75 -8.00
C HIS A 276 6.53 4.05 -6.64
N ALA A 277 7.08 2.83 -6.59
CA ALA A 277 7.28 2.11 -5.34
C ALA A 277 8.17 2.89 -4.36
N THR A 278 9.22 3.55 -4.86
CA THR A 278 10.12 4.39 -4.05
C THR A 278 9.48 5.72 -3.68
N TYR A 279 8.81 6.39 -4.62
CA TYR A 279 8.21 7.70 -4.35
C TYR A 279 7.11 7.59 -3.29
N THR A 280 6.15 6.69 -3.47
CA THR A 280 5.07 6.53 -2.51
C THR A 280 5.54 5.92 -1.18
N ALA A 281 6.66 5.19 -1.16
CA ALA A 281 7.30 4.76 0.08
C ALA A 281 7.80 5.94 0.96
N TYR A 282 8.18 7.09 0.39
CA TYR A 282 8.49 8.29 1.18
C TYR A 282 7.27 8.87 1.89
N ILE A 283 6.10 8.87 1.23
CA ILE A 283 4.84 9.26 1.88
C ILE A 283 4.54 8.30 3.02
N GLY A 284 4.67 7.00 2.75
CA GLY A 284 4.67 5.92 3.74
C GLY A 284 5.53 6.20 4.95
N ALA A 285 6.83 6.42 4.72
CA ALA A 285 7.80 6.71 5.76
C ALA A 285 7.44 7.96 6.55
N GLY A 286 7.02 9.05 5.89
CA GLY A 286 6.62 10.29 6.54
C GLY A 286 5.44 10.10 7.50
N ILE A 287 4.43 9.32 7.09
CA ILE A 287 3.27 8.97 7.93
C ILE A 287 3.69 8.04 9.08
N GLY A 288 4.56 7.06 8.82
CA GLY A 288 5.12 6.17 9.84
C GLY A 288 5.93 6.92 10.90
N ILE A 289 6.78 7.88 10.49
CA ILE A 289 7.52 8.76 11.40
C ILE A 289 6.56 9.63 12.20
N ALA A 290 5.54 10.21 11.55
CA ALA A 290 4.53 11.03 12.21
C ALA A 290 3.79 10.27 13.32
N ARG A 291 3.65 8.96 13.20
CA ARG A 291 3.05 8.13 14.25
C ARG A 291 3.88 8.14 15.54
N GLN A 292 5.20 8.13 15.43
CA GLN A 292 6.12 8.03 16.58
C GLN A 292 6.43 9.37 17.24
N LEU A 293 6.04 10.48 16.60
CA LEU A 293 6.34 11.83 17.10
C LEU A 293 5.28 12.28 18.12
N PRO A 294 5.66 12.98 19.20
CA PRO A 294 4.71 13.42 20.22
C PRO A 294 3.88 14.64 19.80
N ALA A 295 4.49 15.61 19.10
CA ALA A 295 3.87 16.90 18.83
C ALA A 295 3.21 16.98 17.44
N MET A 296 1.98 17.50 17.37
CA MET A 296 1.21 17.63 16.11
C MET A 296 1.98 18.34 14.99
N ARG A 297 2.71 19.42 15.32
CA ARG A 297 3.53 20.16 14.33
C ARG A 297 4.59 19.27 13.69
N GLN A 298 5.23 18.41 14.47
CA GLN A 298 6.25 17.48 13.97
C GLN A 298 5.60 16.38 13.11
N LYS A 299 4.39 15.90 13.49
CA LYS A 299 3.62 14.95 12.69
C LYS A 299 3.30 15.50 11.30
N VAL A 300 2.74 16.70 11.26
CA VAL A 300 2.40 17.38 10.00
C VAL A 300 3.66 17.60 9.16
N PHE A 301 4.74 18.05 9.79
CA PHE A 301 6.02 18.23 9.08
C PHE A 301 6.53 16.93 8.46
N ALA A 302 6.52 15.82 9.20
CA ALA A 302 6.98 14.52 8.69
C ALA A 302 6.12 14.03 7.51
N ILE A 303 4.79 14.16 7.59
CA ILE A 303 3.87 13.82 6.49
C ILE A 303 4.17 14.68 5.26
N VAL A 304 4.21 16.01 5.43
CA VAL A 304 4.44 16.96 4.34
C VAL A 304 5.82 16.74 3.71
N ALA A 305 6.86 16.50 4.50
CA ALA A 305 8.19 16.18 3.99
C ALA A 305 8.19 14.91 3.14
N GLY A 306 7.47 13.86 3.55
CA GLY A 306 7.30 12.64 2.77
C GLY A 306 6.66 12.90 1.41
N PHE A 307 5.59 13.70 1.36
CA PHE A 307 4.97 14.13 0.10
C PHE A 307 5.89 14.96 -0.78
N ILE A 308 6.60 15.94 -0.21
CA ILE A 308 7.51 16.80 -0.99
C ILE A 308 8.61 15.95 -1.65
N VAL A 309 9.22 15.02 -0.91
CA VAL A 309 10.28 14.16 -1.46
C VAL A 309 9.72 13.20 -2.52
N ALA A 310 8.54 12.64 -2.31
CA ALA A 310 7.87 11.79 -3.30
C ALA A 310 7.59 12.55 -4.60
N ILE A 311 6.97 13.73 -4.51
CA ILE A 311 6.64 14.59 -5.65
C ILE A 311 7.93 15.03 -6.36
N ALA A 312 8.97 15.42 -5.62
CA ALA A 312 10.24 15.81 -6.21
C ALA A 312 10.92 14.64 -6.95
N GLY A 313 10.87 13.43 -6.39
CA GLY A 313 11.39 12.23 -7.05
C GLY A 313 10.63 11.90 -8.33
N HIS A 314 9.30 11.97 -8.28
CA HIS A 314 8.47 11.68 -9.43
C HIS A 314 8.61 12.75 -10.53
N PHE A 315 8.52 14.03 -10.18
CA PHE A 315 8.81 15.13 -11.10
C PHE A 315 10.19 14.99 -11.74
N SER A 316 11.20 14.57 -10.97
CA SER A 316 12.55 14.39 -11.51
C SER A 316 12.60 13.34 -12.61
N TRP A 317 11.81 12.26 -12.48
CA TRP A 317 11.68 11.22 -13.50
C TRP A 317 11.08 11.77 -14.79
N ASP A 318 9.92 12.43 -14.72
CA ASP A 318 9.23 12.95 -15.89
C ASP A 318 10.03 14.05 -16.59
N ALA A 319 10.59 14.98 -15.82
CA ALA A 319 11.41 16.06 -16.36
C ALA A 319 12.64 15.54 -17.09
N TRP A 320 13.34 14.54 -16.55
CA TRP A 320 14.55 13.99 -17.18
C TRP A 320 14.25 13.18 -18.43
N VAL A 321 13.19 12.38 -18.44
CA VAL A 321 12.79 11.62 -19.64
C VAL A 321 12.52 12.56 -20.81
N ASN A 322 11.93 13.74 -20.54
CA ASN A 322 11.65 14.75 -21.54
C ASN A 322 12.89 15.58 -21.93
N LEU A 323 13.71 16.00 -20.97
CA LEU A 323 14.87 16.87 -21.23
C LEU A 323 16.09 16.14 -21.80
N PHE A 324 16.22 14.84 -21.52
CA PHE A 324 17.38 14.02 -21.93
C PHE A 324 16.91 12.74 -22.65
N PRO A 325 16.34 12.87 -23.86
CA PRO A 325 15.86 11.72 -24.62
C PRO A 325 17.04 10.84 -25.07
N ILE A 326 16.90 9.52 -24.87
CA ILE A 326 17.89 8.55 -25.32
C ILE A 326 17.76 8.31 -26.82
N GLN A 327 18.88 8.41 -27.53
CA GLN A 327 18.96 8.03 -28.94
C GLN A 327 19.04 6.51 -29.10
N ASN A 328 18.42 5.98 -30.15
CA ASN A 328 18.46 4.55 -30.47
C ASN A 328 19.83 4.14 -31.03
N THR A 329 20.82 4.02 -30.14
CA THR A 329 22.20 3.63 -30.44
C THR A 329 22.55 2.29 -29.77
N ILE A 330 23.66 1.66 -30.19
CA ILE A 330 24.21 0.47 -29.51
C ILE A 330 24.45 0.71 -28.01
N PHE A 331 24.70 1.97 -27.61
CA PHE A 331 24.91 2.35 -26.21
C PHE A 331 23.62 2.72 -25.47
N GLY A 332 22.48 2.83 -26.16
CA GLY A 332 21.19 3.25 -25.57
C GLY A 332 20.72 2.34 -24.43
N LEU A 333 21.08 1.05 -24.47
CA LEU A 333 20.85 0.14 -23.36
C LEU A 333 21.69 0.49 -22.13
N VAL A 334 22.97 0.84 -22.28
CA VAL A 334 23.78 1.24 -21.11
C VAL A 334 23.26 2.57 -20.56
N GLU A 335 22.94 3.50 -21.44
CA GLU A 335 22.44 4.83 -21.10
C GLU A 335 21.10 4.77 -20.34
N ILE A 336 20.16 3.89 -20.70
CA ILE A 336 18.88 3.77 -19.96
C ILE A 336 19.08 3.27 -18.51
N HIS A 337 20.05 2.38 -18.28
CA HIS A 337 20.36 1.88 -16.93
C HIS A 337 21.07 2.95 -16.10
N LEU A 338 22.08 3.60 -16.69
CA LEU A 338 22.80 4.68 -16.01
C LEU A 338 21.89 5.87 -15.70
N ARG A 339 21.03 6.27 -16.65
CA ARG A 339 20.03 7.33 -16.43
C ARG A 339 19.12 6.98 -15.27
N THR A 340 18.55 5.78 -15.28
CA THR A 340 17.67 5.31 -14.20
C THR A 340 18.41 5.35 -12.87
N LEU A 341 19.63 4.82 -12.79
CA LEU A 341 20.41 4.79 -11.56
C LEU A 341 20.80 6.18 -11.04
N ILE A 342 21.24 7.09 -11.91
CA ILE A 342 21.66 8.43 -11.52
C ILE A 342 20.47 9.27 -11.04
N MET A 343 19.36 9.18 -11.76
CA MET A 343 18.18 9.99 -11.51
C MET A 343 17.39 9.50 -10.29
N THR A 344 17.09 8.20 -10.24
CA THR A 344 16.22 7.62 -9.21
C THR A 344 16.98 6.94 -8.08
N GLY A 345 18.22 6.51 -8.32
CA GLY A 345 19.04 5.81 -7.33
C GLY A 345 19.22 6.58 -6.03
N PRO A 346 19.44 7.91 -6.02
CA PRO A 346 19.48 8.69 -4.78
C PRO A 346 18.18 8.59 -3.97
N PHE A 347 17.02 8.64 -4.61
CA PHE A 347 15.73 8.49 -3.96
C PHE A 347 15.54 7.07 -3.42
N THR A 348 15.84 6.05 -4.21
CA THR A 348 15.76 4.64 -3.77
C THR A 348 16.72 4.37 -2.60
N ALA A 349 17.94 4.90 -2.65
CA ALA A 349 18.92 4.78 -1.59
C ALA A 349 18.44 5.45 -0.28
N GLY A 350 17.78 6.60 -0.38
CA GLY A 350 17.20 7.27 0.79
C GLY A 350 16.05 6.47 1.43
N VAL A 351 15.16 5.84 0.64
CA VAL A 351 14.13 4.93 1.19
C VAL A 351 14.77 3.72 1.83
N ILE A 352 15.79 3.12 1.20
CA ILE A 352 16.53 1.99 1.77
C ILE A 352 17.19 2.40 3.09
N ALA A 353 17.77 3.60 3.18
CA ALA A 353 18.34 4.11 4.42
C ALA A 353 17.28 4.28 5.52
N LEU A 354 16.12 4.85 5.21
CA LEU A 354 14.99 4.97 6.13
C LEU A 354 14.48 3.60 6.59
N LEU A 355 14.38 2.64 5.67
CA LEU A 355 13.97 1.27 5.96
C LEU A 355 14.97 0.58 6.90
N LEU A 356 16.27 0.67 6.60
CA LEU A 356 17.32 0.07 7.43
C LEU A 356 17.36 0.70 8.83
N PHE A 357 17.15 2.02 8.93
CA PHE A 357 17.04 2.71 10.20
C PHE A 357 15.80 2.26 10.97
N GLY A 358 14.64 2.17 10.30
CA GLY A 358 13.38 1.68 10.86
C GLY A 358 13.52 0.26 11.43
N ILE A 359 14.03 -0.69 10.63
CA ILE A 359 14.26 -2.08 11.05
C ILE A 359 15.23 -2.14 12.24
N ARG A 360 16.26 -1.29 12.26
CA ARG A 360 17.22 -1.26 13.37
C ARG A 360 16.57 -0.73 14.65
N TYR A 361 15.78 0.34 14.54
CA TYR A 361 15.06 0.93 15.66
C TYR A 361 14.03 -0.05 16.23
N GLU A 362 13.18 -0.63 15.38
CA GLU A 362 12.19 -1.65 15.75
C GLU A 362 12.88 -2.86 16.41
N GLY A 363 13.96 -3.38 15.80
CA GLY A 363 14.71 -4.50 16.33
C GLY A 363 15.34 -4.25 17.72
N GLN A 364 15.80 -3.03 18.00
CA GLN A 364 16.33 -2.67 19.32
C GLN A 364 15.23 -2.67 20.38
N ASN A 365 14.08 -2.06 20.08
CA ASN A 365 12.95 -1.99 20.99
C ASN A 365 12.30 -3.35 21.23
N LEU A 366 12.19 -4.17 20.18
CA LEU A 366 11.73 -5.55 20.28
C LEU A 366 12.60 -6.36 21.25
N VAL A 367 13.93 -6.26 21.13
CA VAL A 367 14.86 -6.95 22.04
C VAL A 367 14.72 -6.45 23.47
N ASP A 368 14.49 -5.16 23.68
CA ASP A 368 14.21 -4.61 25.00
C ASP A 368 12.93 -5.21 25.61
N GLN A 369 11.84 -5.30 24.85
CA GLN A 369 10.60 -5.93 25.31
C GLN A 369 10.74 -7.43 25.58
N LEU A 370 11.49 -8.16 24.76
CA LEU A 370 11.80 -9.56 24.98
C LEU A 370 12.54 -9.76 26.32
N ARG A 371 13.48 -8.86 26.65
CA ARG A 371 14.20 -8.88 27.93
C ARG A 371 13.29 -8.54 29.10
N LYS A 372 12.45 -7.49 28.96
CA LYS A 372 11.45 -7.13 29.97
C LYS A 372 10.49 -8.29 30.24
N GLU A 373 10.06 -9.03 29.21
CA GLU A 373 9.16 -10.19 29.39
C GLU A 373 9.87 -11.35 30.08
N ALA A 374 11.10 -11.66 29.66
CA ALA A 374 11.89 -12.70 30.30
C ALA A 374 12.15 -12.39 31.79
N ALA A 375 12.35 -11.12 32.14
CA ALA A 375 12.57 -10.69 33.51
C ALA A 375 11.34 -10.84 34.42
N THR A 376 10.12 -10.90 33.86
CA THR A 376 8.89 -11.12 34.65
C THR A 376 8.81 -12.52 35.27
N GLY A 377 9.56 -13.49 34.74
CA GLY A 377 9.55 -14.88 35.21
C GLY A 377 8.25 -15.65 34.90
N GLN A 378 7.33 -15.09 34.11
CA GLN A 378 6.02 -15.71 33.82
C GLN A 378 6.09 -16.88 32.82
N GLY A 379 7.27 -17.19 32.27
CA GLY A 379 7.51 -18.38 31.44
C GLY A 379 7.07 -18.29 29.97
N ALA A 380 6.48 -17.17 29.55
CA ALA A 380 6.16 -16.95 28.13
C ALA A 380 7.42 -16.82 27.28
N ILE A 381 8.38 -16.01 27.73
CA ILE A 381 9.69 -15.83 27.08
C ILE A 381 10.78 -16.13 28.10
N LEU A 382 11.73 -16.99 27.74
CA LEU A 382 12.86 -17.34 28.62
C LEU A 382 14.11 -16.52 28.28
N ALA A 383 14.99 -16.30 29.26
CA ALA A 383 16.18 -15.47 29.09
C ALA A 383 17.15 -16.03 28.03
N ASP A 384 17.23 -17.35 27.88
CA ASP A 384 18.02 -18.07 26.89
C ASP A 384 17.39 -18.03 25.48
N GLU A 385 16.10 -17.77 25.38
CA GLU A 385 15.39 -17.61 24.10
C GLU A 385 15.60 -16.21 23.51
N VAL A 386 15.86 -15.19 24.32
CA VAL A 386 16.04 -13.80 23.85
C VAL A 386 17.11 -13.68 22.76
N PRO A 387 18.34 -14.23 22.90
CA PRO A 387 19.35 -14.14 21.84
C PRO A 387 18.99 -14.89 20.56
N VAL A 388 18.07 -15.85 20.62
CA VAL A 388 17.55 -16.56 19.45
C VAL A 388 16.47 -15.72 18.78
N LEU A 389 15.50 -15.24 19.56
CA LEU A 389 14.40 -14.41 19.09
C LEU A 389 14.89 -13.09 18.51
N ALA A 390 15.99 -12.52 19.00
CA ALA A 390 16.60 -11.31 18.47
C ALA A 390 17.18 -11.44 17.05
N SER A 391 17.46 -12.66 16.56
CA SER A 391 18.18 -12.87 15.29
C SER A 391 17.37 -13.71 14.30
N PRO A 392 16.97 -13.17 13.14
CA PRO A 392 16.24 -13.92 12.12
C PRO A 392 16.95 -15.22 11.69
N TRP A 393 18.28 -15.19 11.60
CA TRP A 393 19.08 -16.35 11.23
C TRP A 393 19.10 -17.42 12.32
N ARG A 394 19.15 -17.03 13.60
CA ARG A 394 19.06 -18.00 14.71
C ARG A 394 17.66 -18.59 14.81
N ARG A 395 16.60 -17.78 14.59
CA ARG A 395 15.22 -18.25 14.46
C ARG A 395 15.11 -19.29 13.35
N LEU A 396 15.61 -18.99 12.16
CA LEU A 396 15.61 -19.92 11.02
C LEU A 396 16.39 -21.20 11.32
N ARG A 397 17.59 -21.09 11.90
CA ARG A 397 18.41 -22.25 12.28
C ARG A 397 17.67 -23.19 13.23
N GLN A 398 16.99 -22.66 14.25
CA GLN A 398 16.19 -23.50 15.16
C GLN A 398 14.99 -24.14 14.45
N ARG A 399 14.31 -23.43 13.55
CA ARG A 399 13.21 -24.00 12.74
C ARG A 399 13.70 -25.14 11.86
N LEU A 400 14.87 -24.99 11.24
CA LEU A 400 15.50 -26.05 10.43
C LEU A 400 15.98 -27.23 11.28
N GLN A 401 16.48 -26.98 12.48
CA GLN A 401 16.81 -28.06 13.43
C GLN A 401 15.56 -28.83 13.87
N ALA A 402 14.45 -28.14 14.11
CA ALA A 402 13.16 -28.78 14.40
C ALA A 402 12.60 -29.55 13.20
N PHE A 403 12.81 -29.04 11.98
CA PHE A 403 12.50 -29.75 10.75
C PHE A 403 13.29 -31.06 10.64
N ASN A 404 14.60 -31.03 10.91
CA ASN A 404 15.42 -32.24 10.85
C ASN A 404 15.04 -33.30 11.89
N ARG A 405 14.42 -32.90 13.01
CA ARG A 405 13.98 -33.82 14.08
C ARG A 405 12.57 -34.36 13.87
N ALA A 406 11.64 -33.54 13.38
CA ALA A 406 10.20 -33.86 13.37
C ALA A 406 9.48 -33.43 12.07
N GLY A 407 10.23 -33.20 10.99
CA GLY A 407 9.70 -32.82 9.67
C GLY A 407 8.99 -31.47 9.65
N LEU A 408 8.13 -31.29 8.65
CA LEU A 408 7.31 -30.07 8.49
C LEU A 408 6.52 -29.70 9.77
N PRO A 409 5.88 -30.65 10.50
CA PRO A 409 5.22 -30.33 11.75
C PRO A 409 6.14 -29.66 12.78
N GLY A 410 7.37 -30.16 12.94
CA GLY A 410 8.38 -29.58 13.84
C GLY A 410 8.73 -28.13 13.46
N TYR A 411 8.97 -27.89 12.16
CA TYR A 411 9.23 -26.55 11.63
C TYR A 411 8.09 -25.58 11.97
N PHE A 412 6.84 -25.98 11.69
CA PHE A 412 5.67 -25.13 11.89
C PHE A 412 5.36 -24.90 13.36
N ARG A 413 5.54 -25.88 14.24
CA ARG A 413 5.37 -25.70 15.70
C ARG A 413 6.33 -24.64 16.24
N VAL A 414 7.62 -24.76 15.95
CA VAL A 414 8.64 -23.77 16.36
C VAL A 414 8.39 -22.40 15.72
N SER A 415 8.03 -22.37 14.44
CA SER A 415 7.69 -21.12 13.75
C SER A 415 6.49 -20.42 14.40
N ARG A 416 5.44 -21.15 14.76
CA ARG A 416 4.24 -20.62 15.44
C ARG A 416 4.57 -20.10 16.84
N LEU A 417 5.35 -20.84 17.62
CA LEU A 417 5.79 -20.39 18.95
C LEU A 417 6.59 -19.09 18.85
N GLN A 418 7.63 -19.06 18.00
CA GLN A 418 8.46 -17.86 17.83
C GLN A 418 7.65 -16.67 17.31
N THR A 419 6.67 -16.90 16.44
CA THR A 419 5.78 -15.82 15.96
C THR A 419 4.95 -15.27 17.12
N ALA A 420 4.30 -16.14 17.91
CA ALA A 420 3.52 -15.70 19.06
C ALA A 420 4.35 -14.95 20.13
N GLN A 421 5.63 -15.33 20.31
CA GLN A 421 6.55 -14.63 21.22
C GLN A 421 6.92 -13.24 20.69
N LEU A 422 7.11 -13.09 19.39
CA LEU A 422 7.35 -11.79 18.75
C LEU A 422 6.10 -10.91 18.83
N ASP A 423 4.92 -11.48 18.55
CA ASP A 423 3.63 -10.77 18.64
C ASP A 423 3.40 -10.22 20.07
N LEU A 424 3.70 -11.03 21.11
CA LEU A 424 3.63 -10.58 22.51
C LEU A 424 4.58 -9.41 22.77
N ALA A 425 5.83 -9.50 22.32
CA ALA A 425 6.82 -8.45 22.55
C ALA A 425 6.47 -7.15 21.80
N MET A 426 5.94 -7.25 20.58
CA MET A 426 5.45 -6.11 19.81
C MET A 426 4.23 -5.46 20.49
N GLU A 427 3.22 -6.24 20.89
CA GLU A 427 2.06 -5.73 21.63
C GLU A 427 2.49 -4.95 22.88
N ARG A 428 3.48 -5.47 23.62
CA ARG A 428 4.04 -4.77 24.79
C ARG A 428 4.73 -3.46 24.42
N TRP A 429 5.49 -3.44 23.32
CA TRP A 429 6.12 -2.21 22.84
C TRP A 429 5.09 -1.14 22.48
N HIS A 430 4.05 -1.51 21.74
CA HIS A 430 2.99 -0.58 21.36
C HIS A 430 2.19 -0.07 22.58
N ARG A 431 2.02 -0.91 23.61
CA ARG A 431 1.39 -0.52 24.88
C ARG A 431 2.22 0.48 25.66
N GLU A 432 3.54 0.29 25.73
CA GLU A 432 4.45 1.26 26.37
C GLU A 432 4.39 2.63 25.69
N ARG A 433 4.11 2.66 24.38
CA ARG A 433 3.91 3.90 23.60
C ARG A 433 2.45 4.42 23.61
N GLN A 434 1.52 3.71 24.24
CA GLN A 434 0.08 4.02 24.27
C GLN A 434 -0.58 4.09 22.87
N GLU A 435 -0.19 3.21 21.95
CA GLU A 435 -0.58 3.31 20.53
C GLU A 435 -1.76 2.43 20.11
N ILE A 436 -2.14 1.43 20.91
CA ILE A 436 -3.20 0.48 20.55
C ILE A 436 -4.50 0.75 21.31
N ASP A 437 -5.61 0.63 20.58
CA ASP A 437 -6.98 0.66 21.12
C ASP A 437 -7.46 -0.71 21.68
N THR A 438 -6.59 -1.72 21.82
CA THR A 438 -6.95 -3.06 22.31
C THR A 438 -7.10 -3.10 23.84
N PRO A 439 -8.03 -3.90 24.40
CA PRO A 439 -8.18 -4.05 25.85
C PRO A 439 -6.90 -4.60 26.50
N LEU A 440 -6.69 -4.32 27.80
CA LEU A 440 -5.57 -4.87 28.60
C LEU A 440 -5.47 -6.41 28.54
N GLU A 441 -6.60 -7.08 28.35
CA GLU A 441 -6.70 -8.54 28.22
C GLU A 441 -5.94 -9.10 27.00
N ALA A 442 -5.69 -8.31 25.96
CA ALA A 442 -5.02 -8.83 24.75
C ALA A 442 -3.56 -9.22 24.98
N GLU A 443 -2.81 -8.49 25.83
CA GLU A 443 -1.45 -8.88 26.23
C GLU A 443 -1.47 -10.21 26.99
N GLN A 444 -2.40 -10.36 27.93
CA GLN A 444 -2.54 -11.58 28.72
C GLN A 444 -2.95 -12.78 27.85
N GLN A 445 -3.85 -12.58 26.89
CA GLN A 445 -4.24 -13.60 25.92
C GLN A 445 -3.07 -14.05 25.03
N LEU A 446 -2.22 -13.11 24.58
CA LEU A 446 -1.02 -13.43 23.82
C LEU A 446 -0.03 -14.23 24.68
N ARG A 447 0.15 -13.83 25.94
CA ARG A 447 0.98 -14.55 26.91
C ARG A 447 0.51 -15.97 27.14
N GLU A 448 -0.78 -16.15 27.42
CA GLU A 448 -1.41 -17.47 27.59
C GLU A 448 -1.25 -18.32 26.33
N ARG A 449 -1.40 -17.73 25.15
CA ARG A 449 -1.21 -18.43 23.87
C ARG A 449 0.23 -18.90 23.67
N VAL A 450 1.22 -18.10 24.05
CA VAL A 450 2.63 -18.51 24.03
C VAL A 450 2.86 -19.70 24.97
N ILE A 451 2.34 -19.63 26.20
CA ILE A 451 2.46 -20.71 27.19
C ILE A 451 1.81 -21.99 26.68
N GLN A 452 0.60 -21.91 26.10
CA GLN A 452 -0.07 -23.06 25.50
C GLN A 452 0.77 -23.68 24.37
N LEU A 453 1.26 -22.87 23.43
CA LEU A 453 2.09 -23.37 22.32
C LEU A 453 3.39 -24.04 22.80
N ARG A 454 3.97 -23.56 23.90
CA ARG A 454 5.16 -24.16 24.52
C ARG A 454 4.88 -25.57 25.04
N HIS A 455 3.78 -25.77 25.75
CA HIS A 455 3.40 -27.09 26.28
C HIS A 455 3.27 -28.13 25.15
N TRP A 456 2.71 -27.74 24.00
CA TRP A 456 2.58 -28.59 22.81
C TRP A 456 3.88 -28.91 22.07
N ILE A 457 4.98 -28.23 22.39
CA ILE A 457 6.33 -28.51 21.84
C ILE A 457 7.12 -29.39 22.80
N ALA A 458 6.87 -29.27 24.11
CA ALA A 458 7.50 -30.08 25.14
C ALA A 458 6.90 -31.50 25.23
N ALA A 459 5.61 -31.65 24.90
CA ALA A 459 4.92 -32.92 24.71
C ALA A 459 5.10 -33.47 23.29
#